data_AF-A0A9X2YIZ0-F1
#
_entry.id   AF-A0A9X2YIZ0-F1
#
_cell.length_a   1.000
_cell.length_b   1.000
_cell.length_c   1.000
_cell.angle_alpha   90.00
_cell.angle_beta   90.00
_cell.angle_gamma   90.00
#
_symmetry.space_group_name_H-M   'P 1'
#
loop_
_entity.id
_entity.type
_entity.pdbx_description
1 polymer ?
#
loop_
_entity_poly.entity_id
_entity_poly.type
_entity_poly.pdbx_seq_one_letter_code
_entity_poly.pdbx_strand_id
1 'polypeptide(L)' 'MAVDLQGVTTVLLPGTGSDDDFVYRAFAPALHQVGAVVVTPAPRPHRLVEGYRDDHDDGARS' A
#
# COMPACT_ATOMS: atom_id res chain seq x y z
N MET A 1 2.23 19.24 11.04
CA MET A 1 3.40 18.87 10.22
C MET A 1 2.88 18.23 8.96
N ALA A 2 3.31 18.71 7.80
CA ALA A 2 3.09 17.99 6.54
C ALA A 2 4.29 17.08 6.30
N VAL A 3 4.04 15.82 5.94
CA VAL A 3 5.07 14.86 5.54
C VAL A 3 5.21 14.95 4.02
N ASP A 4 6.45 15.08 3.54
CA ASP A 4 6.76 14.98 2.11
C ASP A 4 6.77 13.50 1.71
N LEU A 5 6.01 13.16 0.68
CA LEU A 5 5.84 11.79 0.18
C LEU A 5 6.61 11.54 -1.11
N GLN A 6 7.38 12.52 -1.60
CA GLN A 6 8.17 12.38 -2.82
C GLN A 6 9.15 11.20 -2.71
N GLY A 7 8.96 10.19 -3.56
CA GLY A 7 9.77 8.97 -3.60
C GLY A 7 9.52 7.99 -2.44
N VAL A 8 8.55 8.26 -1.57
CA VAL A 8 8.25 7.40 -0.41
C VAL A 8 7.42 6.19 -0.86
N THR A 9 7.92 4.99 -0.61
CA THR A 9 7.14 3.74 -0.80
C THR A 9 5.93 3.74 0.13
N THR A 10 4.75 3.67 -0.48
CA THR A 10 3.44 3.64 0.19
C THR A 10 2.75 2.32 -0.11
N VAL A 11 2.71 1.44 0.88
CA VAL A 11 2.05 0.13 0.78
C VAL A 11 0.57 0.28 1.13
N LEU A 12 -0.34 -0.03 0.20
CA LEU A 12 -1.78 -0.04 0.44
C LEU A 12 -2.26 -1.45 0.74
N LEU A 13 -2.81 -1.64 1.94
CA LEU A 13 -3.27 -2.92 2.44
C LEU A 13 -4.81 -2.93 2.47
N PRO A 14 -5.48 -3.76 1.66
CA PRO A 14 -6.94 -3.77 1.59
C PRO A 14 -7.61 -4.07 2.94
N GLY A 15 -8.75 -3.40 3.19
CA GLY A 15 -9.63 -3.77 4.29
C GLY A 15 -10.50 -4.99 3.95
N THR A 16 -11.16 -5.57 4.96
CA THR A 16 -12.13 -6.66 4.76
C THR A 16 -13.21 -6.26 3.74
N GLY A 17 -13.45 -7.12 2.74
CA GLY A 17 -14.42 -6.86 1.66
C GLY A 17 -13.88 -5.99 0.52
N SER A 18 -12.59 -5.67 0.55
CA SER A 18 -11.87 -4.97 -0.51
C SER A 18 -10.84 -5.90 -1.17
N ASP A 19 -10.17 -5.39 -2.19
CA ASP A 19 -9.09 -6.04 -2.91
C ASP A 19 -8.02 -5.00 -3.30
N ASP A 20 -6.90 -5.50 -3.82
CA ASP A 20 -5.76 -4.69 -4.26
C ASP A 20 -6.14 -3.75 -5.42
N ASP A 21 -7.02 -4.16 -6.34
CA ASP A 21 -7.49 -3.31 -7.44
C ASP A 21 -8.26 -2.10 -6.93
N PHE A 22 -9.20 -2.32 -6.01
CA PHE A 22 -10.03 -1.26 -5.45
C PHE A 22 -9.18 -0.22 -4.73
N VAL A 23 -8.28 -0.66 -3.83
CA VAL A 23 -7.43 0.30 -3.08
C VAL A 23 -6.45 1.01 -4.00
N TYR A 24 -5.90 0.33 -5.02
CA TYR A 24 -5.07 0.99 -6.02
C TYR A 24 -5.85 2.10 -6.72
N ARG A 25 -7.02 1.79 -7.27
CA ARG A 25 -7.84 2.78 -7.99
C ARG A 25 -8.32 3.92 -7.09
N ALA A 26 -8.64 3.63 -5.84
CA ALA A 26 -9.15 4.62 -4.89
C ALA A 26 -8.06 5.62 -4.44
N PHE A 27 -6.83 5.16 -4.24
CA PHE A 27 -5.78 5.98 -3.58
C PHE A 27 -4.59 6.32 -4.46
N ALA A 28 -4.21 5.48 -5.43
CA ALA A 28 -3.02 5.70 -6.25
C ALA A 28 -3.01 7.04 -7.00
N PRO A 29 -4.12 7.56 -7.56
CA PRO A 29 -4.10 8.84 -8.26
C PRO A 29 -3.61 10.01 -7.38
N ALA A 30 -4.13 10.11 -6.15
CA ALA A 30 -3.75 11.17 -5.21
C ALA A 30 -2.31 10.99 -4.70
N LEU A 31 -1.91 9.74 -4.44
CA LEU A 31 -0.56 9.42 -3.97
C LEU A 31 0.51 9.70 -5.04
N HIS A 32 0.22 9.38 -6.31
CA HIS A 32 1.11 9.74 -7.41
C HIS A 32 1.23 11.26 -7.61
N GLN A 33 0.16 12.03 -7.37
CA GLN A 33 0.21 13.50 -7.47
C GLN A 33 1.17 14.13 -6.46
N VAL A 34 1.41 13.48 -5.32
CA VAL A 34 2.38 13.90 -4.31
C VAL A 34 3.71 13.12 -4.41
N GLY A 35 3.89 12.39 -5.51
CA GLY A 35 5.14 11.70 -5.84
C GLY A 35 5.45 10.44 -5.04
N ALA A 36 4.48 9.87 -4.35
CA ALA A 36 4.64 8.59 -3.65
C ALA A 36 4.80 7.43 -4.63
N VAL A 37 5.56 6.41 -4.23
CA VAL A 37 5.70 5.14 -4.95
C VAL A 37 4.69 4.16 -4.38
N VAL A 38 3.65 3.82 -5.14
CA VAL A 38 2.52 3.01 -4.62
C VAL A 38 2.76 1.52 -4.85
N VAL A 39 2.59 0.72 -3.80
CA VAL A 39 2.63 -0.75 -3.85
C VAL A 39 1.32 -1.31 -3.31
N THR A 40 0.69 -2.23 -4.06
CA THR A 40 -0.61 -2.81 -3.70
C THR A 40 -0.55 -4.34 -3.78
N PRO A 41 -0.07 -5.02 -2.73
CA PRO A 41 -0.01 -6.47 -2.71
C PRO A 41 -1.41 -7.07 -2.55
N ALA A 42 -1.67 -8.16 -3.27
CA ALA A 42 -2.91 -8.90 -3.15
C ALA A 42 -3.05 -9.51 -1.75
N PRO A 43 -4.23 -9.44 -1.12
CA PRO A 43 -4.46 -10.00 0.21
C PRO A 43 -4.23 -11.51 0.22
N ARG A 44 -3.67 -12.03 1.32
CA ARG A 44 -3.43 -13.46 1.56
C ARG A 44 -4.45 -14.00 2.58
N PRO A 45 -5.62 -14.52 2.17
CA PRO A 45 -6.74 -14.75 3.10
C PRO A 45 -6.44 -15.71 4.25
N HIS A 46 -5.58 -16.71 4.02
CA HIS A 46 -5.22 -17.72 5.02
C HIS A 46 -4.23 -17.23 6.07
N ARG A 47 -3.58 -16.08 5.86
CA ARG A 47 -2.57 -15.51 6.77
C ARG A 47 -2.52 -13.99 6.68
N LEU A 48 -3.69 -13.34 6.63
CA LEU A 48 -3.82 -11.94 6.22
C LEU A 48 -2.91 -10.99 7.01
N VAL A 49 -2.93 -11.11 8.34
CA VAL A 49 -2.15 -10.24 9.23
C VAL A 49 -0.65 -10.45 9.06
N GLU A 50 -0.18 -11.71 9.05
CA GLU A 50 1.23 -12.01 8.79
C GLU A 50 1.65 -11.50 7.42
N GLY A 51 0.81 -11.72 6.41
CA GLY A 51 1.09 -11.25 5.06
C GLY A 51 1.25 -9.74 4.99
N TYR A 52 0.33 -8.99 5.60
CA TYR A 52 0.43 -7.53 5.66
C TYR A 52 1.67 -7.03 6.40
N ARG A 53 2.15 -7.76 7.40
CA ARG A 53 3.42 -7.45 8.07
C ARG A 53 4.60 -7.68 7.14
N ASP A 54 4.64 -8.81 6.43
CA ASP A 54 5.68 -9.07 5.43
C ASP A 54 5.70 -7.98 4.35
N ASP A 55 4.52 -7.65 3.80
CA ASP A 55 4.37 -6.69 2.71
C ASP A 55 4.79 -5.27 3.14
N HIS A 56 4.52 -4.90 4.39
CA HIS A 56 4.96 -3.64 4.97
C HIS A 56 6.47 -3.61 5.22
N ASP A 57 7.03 -4.70 5.77
CA ASP A 57 8.47 -4.85 6.00
C ASP A 57 9.25 -4.82 4.68
N ASP A 58 8.73 -5.44 3.62
CA ASP A 58 9.34 -5.41 2.29
C ASP A 58 9.30 -4.00 1.69
N GLY A 59 8.19 -3.29 1.84
CA GLY A 59 8.09 -1.88 1.44
C GLY A 59 9.00 -0.94 2.24
N ALA A 60 9.38 -1.30 3.47
CA ALA A 60 10.33 -0.53 4.27
C ALA A 60 11.80 -0.75 3.85
N ARG A 61 12.09 -1.78 3.04
CA ARG A 61 13.45 -2.15 2.58
C ARG A 61 13.75 -1.70 1.14
N SER A 62 12.75 -1.22 0.40
CA SER A 62 12.85 -0.80 -1.01
C SER A 62 13.46 0.58 -1.20
#